data_AF-A0A6P6SZB0-F1
#
_entry.id   AF-A0A6P6SZB0-F1
#
_cell.length_a   1.000
_cell.length_b   1.000
_cell.length_c   1.000
_cell.angle_alpha   90.00
_cell.angle_beta   90.00
_cell.angle_gamma   90.00
#
_symmetry.space_group_name_H-M   'P 1'
#
loop_
_entity.id
_entity.type
_entity.pdbx_description
1 polymer ?
#
loop_
_entity_poly.entity_id
_entity_poly.type
_entity_poly.pdbx_seq_one_letter_code
_entity_poly.pdbx_strand_id
1 'polypeptide(L)'
;MVRFDSKLLFQQLQERKIQCENAVSTIKYLHEAGAKVILISSWDADDENTMKIVRAESIAGALSSVLQVKVVPVKLVTTHIHSAKQESNIILLENLFQFKEEPANCKGFARLLSSGVDIFVNDAFSQSHRVLASTVAISRFCYASIAGFHFEAVLSQLKNITKTSQKPYVAIIGGGNLVEKAAALRLLVSICDGLVFVGNIAFQIMHALGLPLPMKLVEHGATEEALTLINSMKSRSRAVIVPKDFLCLNNLNPEKLEIFSADCLVDGWQPVDLGPESLEEIASLVSKCKKILWIGPVRFGLSHSDAGEASRLGAVVDRLRSQNNLETILVGKVACTTVLGSNLNYSVIENASVVWEFLKGRSLPGLMALDRSYPFDIKWDGVYDDPTRPLVVDVGSGNGLFLFGMAKKTKDLNFLGLEINGKLVNRCLERVLQTGMKNGYFIRTNATSTFRSIISSYPGELVLVSIQCPNPDFNKPEHRWEMVQRSLIEAIADLLALDGKVLMQLLLLNFVCLKHSWIIAPSISLCLNQAYYLIQK
;
A
#
# COMPACT_ATOMS: atom_id res chain seq x y z
N MET A 1 15.22 7.53 -14.13
CA MET A 1 14.86 6.10 -14.24
C MET A 1 13.38 5.95 -13.90
N VAL A 2 12.63 5.20 -14.69
CA VAL A 2 11.19 4.96 -14.52
C VAL A 2 10.96 3.47 -14.27
N ARG A 3 10.40 3.15 -13.10
CA ARG A 3 9.87 1.82 -12.80
C ARG A 3 8.41 1.77 -13.22
N PHE A 4 8.08 0.94 -14.19
CA PHE A 4 6.70 0.78 -14.68
C PHE A 4 6.21 -0.64 -14.45
N ASP A 5 4.91 -0.89 -14.44
CA ASP A 5 4.35 -2.25 -14.41
C ASP A 5 4.20 -2.79 -15.84
N SER A 6 4.92 -3.87 -16.16
CA SER A 6 4.87 -4.49 -17.49
C SER A 6 3.58 -5.26 -17.76
N LYS A 7 2.84 -5.72 -16.73
CA LYS A 7 1.57 -6.45 -16.96
C LYS A 7 0.54 -5.56 -17.65
N LEU A 8 0.46 -4.30 -17.21
CA LEU A 8 -0.36 -3.27 -17.86
C LEU A 8 0.05 -3.04 -19.31
N LEU A 9 1.35 -3.10 -19.60
CA LEU A 9 1.88 -2.89 -20.95
C LEU A 9 1.51 -4.05 -21.89
N PHE A 10 1.60 -5.29 -21.43
CA PHE A 10 1.27 -6.47 -22.24
C PHE A 10 -0.21 -6.54 -22.62
N GLN A 11 -1.11 -6.21 -21.69
CA GLN A 11 -2.55 -6.15 -21.98
C GLN A 11 -2.87 -5.10 -23.06
N GLN A 12 -2.21 -3.94 -23.01
CA GLN A 12 -2.44 -2.87 -23.98
C GLN A 12 -1.97 -3.21 -25.39
N LEU A 13 -0.88 -3.97 -25.50
CA LEU A 13 -0.37 -4.45 -26.78
C LEU A 13 -1.30 -5.49 -27.41
N GLN A 14 -1.99 -6.28 -26.60
CA GLN A 14 -3.00 -7.23 -27.07
C GLN A 14 -4.32 -6.55 -27.45
N GLU A 15 -4.75 -5.53 -26.69
CA GLU A 15 -6.11 -4.98 -26.82
C GLU A 15 -6.22 -3.68 -27.66
N ARG A 16 -5.12 -3.07 -28.11
CA ARG A 16 -5.09 -1.87 -28.97
C ARG A 16 -6.00 -0.71 -28.51
N LYS A 17 -6.23 -0.53 -27.22
CA LYS A 17 -7.07 0.55 -26.67
C LYS A 17 -6.28 1.41 -25.70
N ILE A 18 -6.13 2.69 -26.07
CA ILE A 18 -5.25 3.67 -25.42
C ILE A 18 -6.15 4.71 -24.75
N GLN A 19 -6.55 4.48 -23.50
CA GLN A 19 -7.15 5.54 -22.69
C GLN A 19 -7.07 5.27 -21.18
N CYS A 20 -5.89 4.84 -20.71
CA CYS A 20 -5.57 4.96 -19.29
C CYS A 20 -4.30 5.81 -19.16
N GLU A 21 -4.23 6.64 -18.12
CA GLU A 21 -3.03 7.39 -17.73
C GLU A 21 -1.96 6.35 -17.36
N ASN A 22 -1.15 5.99 -18.34
CA ASN A 22 -0.22 4.88 -18.28
C ASN A 22 1.20 5.38 -18.02
N ALA A 23 2.09 4.44 -17.69
CA ALA A 23 3.53 4.68 -17.71
C ALA A 23 4.04 5.24 -19.04
N VAL A 24 3.35 4.98 -20.14
CA VAL A 24 3.61 5.60 -21.45
C VAL A 24 3.58 7.12 -21.38
N SER A 25 2.59 7.72 -20.71
CA SER A 25 2.47 9.18 -20.57
C SER A 25 3.64 9.75 -19.77
N THR A 26 3.99 9.09 -18.66
CA THR A 26 5.16 9.44 -17.84
C THR A 26 6.45 9.38 -18.66
N ILE A 27 6.65 8.32 -19.44
CA ILE A 27 7.85 8.12 -20.26
C ILE A 27 7.93 9.18 -21.38
N LYS A 28 6.83 9.45 -22.09
CA LYS A 28 6.78 10.47 -23.14
C LYS A 28 7.08 11.85 -22.60
N TYR A 29 6.42 12.24 -21.50
CA TYR A 29 6.65 13.53 -20.86
C TYR A 29 8.13 13.75 -20.51
N LEU A 30 8.77 12.76 -19.90
CA LEU A 30 10.19 12.84 -19.55
C LEU A 30 11.07 12.93 -20.80
N HIS A 31 10.75 12.15 -21.84
CA HIS A 31 11.50 12.17 -23.09
C HIS A 31 11.38 13.51 -23.82
N GLU A 32 10.18 14.07 -23.93
CA GLU A 32 9.89 15.37 -24.55
C GLU A 32 10.54 16.53 -23.78
N ALA A 33 10.65 16.41 -22.45
CA ALA A 33 11.40 17.34 -21.62
C ALA A 33 12.94 17.24 -21.77
N GLY A 34 13.44 16.36 -22.65
CA GLY A 34 14.86 16.19 -22.93
C GLY A 34 15.60 15.25 -21.97
N ALA A 35 14.88 14.50 -21.13
CA ALA A 35 15.51 13.54 -20.22
C ALA A 35 16.00 12.30 -20.97
N LYS A 36 17.12 11.73 -20.49
CA LYS A 36 17.56 10.39 -20.85
C LYS A 36 16.85 9.38 -19.96
N VAL A 37 15.97 8.58 -20.56
CA VAL A 37 15.05 7.72 -19.80
C VAL A 37 15.59 6.30 -19.71
N ILE A 38 15.78 5.82 -18.47
CA ILE A 38 16.08 4.42 -18.17
C ILE A 38 14.81 3.76 -17.67
N LEU A 39 14.35 2.72 -18.34
CA LEU A 39 13.16 1.95 -17.99
C LEU A 39 13.55 0.67 -17.26
N ILE A 40 12.84 0.36 -16.18
CA ILE A 40 13.00 -0.89 -15.43
C ILE A 40 11.63 -1.51 -15.16
N SER A 41 11.53 -2.85 -15.25
CA SER A 41 10.35 -3.60 -14.83
C SER A 41 10.68 -5.06 -14.48
N SER A 42 9.71 -5.75 -13.87
CA SER A 42 9.72 -7.19 -13.66
C SER A 42 8.54 -7.80 -14.41
N TRP A 43 8.80 -8.85 -15.19
CA TRP A 43 7.75 -9.62 -15.86
C TRP A 43 8.02 -11.11 -15.71
N ASP A 44 6.94 -11.88 -15.61
CA ASP A 44 7.02 -13.34 -15.56
C ASP A 44 6.69 -13.89 -16.95
N ALA A 45 7.03 -15.15 -17.22
CA ALA A 45 6.42 -15.84 -18.36
C ALA A 45 4.94 -16.01 -18.03
N ASP A 46 4.06 -15.40 -18.82
CA ASP A 46 2.62 -15.65 -18.71
C ASP A 46 2.37 -17.15 -18.96
N ASP A 47 1.58 -17.74 -18.08
CA ASP A 47 1.10 -19.12 -18.07
C ASP A 47 2.07 -20.25 -17.66
N GLU A 48 1.61 -21.07 -16.72
CA GLU A 48 2.15 -22.40 -16.39
C GLU A 48 2.25 -23.32 -17.62
N ASN A 49 1.58 -22.97 -18.73
CA ASN A 49 1.58 -23.72 -19.99
C ASN A 49 2.53 -23.19 -21.08
N THR A 50 3.16 -22.02 -20.91
CA THR A 50 4.14 -21.51 -21.88
C THR A 50 5.37 -20.96 -21.17
N MET A 51 6.36 -21.83 -20.94
CA MET A 51 7.73 -21.46 -20.53
C MET A 51 8.48 -20.68 -21.64
N LYS A 52 7.91 -19.62 -22.20
CA LYS A 52 8.64 -18.65 -23.02
C LYS A 52 8.88 -17.41 -22.17
N ILE A 53 10.08 -17.34 -21.59
CA ILE A 53 10.58 -16.12 -20.98
C ILE A 53 10.49 -15.01 -22.03
N VAL A 54 9.63 -14.03 -21.80
CA VAL A 54 9.53 -12.85 -22.67
C VAL A 54 10.86 -12.11 -22.58
N ARG A 55 11.56 -12.00 -23.72
CA ARG A 55 12.87 -11.35 -23.75
C ARG A 55 12.72 -9.83 -23.73
N ALA A 56 13.73 -9.14 -23.19
CA ALA A 56 13.74 -7.67 -23.11
C ALA A 56 13.63 -7.01 -24.49
N GLU A 57 14.15 -7.64 -25.55
CA GLU A 57 14.05 -7.16 -26.92
C GLU A 57 12.60 -7.07 -27.41
N SER A 58 11.76 -8.05 -27.05
CA SER A 58 10.34 -8.05 -27.43
C SER A 58 9.59 -6.89 -26.76
N ILE A 59 9.87 -6.63 -25.48
CA ILE A 59 9.27 -5.52 -24.74
C ILE A 59 9.78 -4.18 -25.24
N ALA A 60 11.09 -4.08 -25.52
CA ALA A 60 11.66 -2.86 -26.10
C ALA A 60 11.06 -2.56 -27.48
N GLY A 61 10.85 -3.57 -28.33
CA GLY A 61 10.19 -3.40 -29.63
C GLY A 61 8.74 -2.92 -29.48
N ALA A 62 8.01 -3.49 -28.53
CA ALA A 62 6.64 -3.11 -28.25
C ALA A 62 6.53 -1.68 -27.67
N LEU A 63 7.39 -1.34 -26.72
CA LEU A 63 7.53 0.02 -26.19
C LEU A 63 7.89 1.01 -27.30
N SER A 64 8.78 0.62 -28.22
CA SER A 64 9.18 1.49 -29.34
C SER A 64 7.99 1.81 -30.24
N SER A 65 7.13 0.82 -30.52
CA SER A 65 5.91 1.00 -31.31
C SER A 65 4.91 1.92 -30.59
N VAL A 66 4.70 1.75 -29.29
CA VAL A 66 3.74 2.55 -28.51
C VAL A 66 4.24 3.98 -28.30
N LEU A 67 5.53 4.15 -28.02
CA LEU A 67 6.14 5.44 -27.78
C LEU A 67 6.42 6.22 -29.06
N GLN A 68 6.50 5.54 -30.21
CA GLN A 68 6.99 6.09 -31.48
C GLN A 68 8.42 6.64 -31.36
N VAL A 69 9.21 6.04 -30.46
CA VAL A 69 10.60 6.40 -30.16
C VAL A 69 11.39 5.11 -29.98
N LYS A 70 12.62 5.04 -30.52
CA LYS A 70 13.47 3.85 -30.38
C LYS A 70 13.81 3.60 -28.91
N VAL A 71 13.40 2.45 -28.38
CA VAL A 71 13.79 1.93 -27.07
C VAL A 71 14.84 0.84 -27.26
N VAL A 72 15.98 0.98 -26.58
CA VAL A 72 17.11 0.05 -26.71
C VAL A 72 17.20 -0.84 -25.47
N PRO A 73 17.13 -2.18 -25.60
CA PRO A 73 17.35 -3.08 -24.47
C PRO A 73 18.84 -3.12 -24.08
N VAL A 74 19.14 -3.08 -22.78
CA VAL A 74 20.51 -3.04 -22.22
C VAL A 74 20.62 -3.99 -21.03
N LYS A 75 21.74 -4.71 -20.92
CA LYS A 75 22.05 -5.55 -19.76
C LYS A 75 22.69 -4.73 -18.63
N LEU A 76 22.25 -4.95 -17.39
CA LEU A 76 22.65 -4.21 -16.20
C LEU A 76 24.14 -4.38 -15.89
N VAL A 77 24.68 -5.58 -16.09
CA VAL A 77 26.07 -5.95 -15.73
C VAL A 77 27.11 -5.31 -16.66
N THR A 78 26.68 -4.70 -17.77
CA THR A 78 27.62 -4.12 -18.73
C THR A 78 28.04 -2.70 -18.34
N THR A 79 29.32 -2.37 -18.50
CA THR A 79 29.87 -0.99 -18.41
C THR A 79 29.22 -0.02 -19.42
N HIS A 80 28.37 -0.55 -20.31
CA HIS A 80 27.71 0.14 -21.40
C HIS A 80 26.49 0.98 -21.00
N ILE A 81 26.06 1.01 -19.73
CA ILE A 81 24.98 1.94 -19.33
C ILE A 81 25.38 3.39 -19.67
N HIS A 82 26.66 3.75 -19.51
CA HIS A 82 27.16 5.08 -19.85
C HIS A 82 27.27 5.34 -21.36
N SER A 83 27.65 4.34 -22.16
CA SER A 83 27.77 4.47 -23.62
C SER A 83 26.41 4.42 -24.33
N ALA A 84 25.51 3.52 -23.92
CA ALA A 84 24.15 3.44 -24.45
C ALA A 84 23.31 4.71 -24.16
N LYS A 85 23.59 5.38 -23.03
CA LYS A 85 23.04 6.72 -22.70
C LYS A 85 23.49 7.80 -23.69
N GLN A 86 24.58 7.64 -24.43
CA GLN A 86 25.02 8.63 -25.41
C GLN A 86 24.33 8.46 -26.76
N GLU A 87 23.99 7.23 -27.15
CA GLU A 87 23.45 6.91 -28.47
C GLU A 87 21.91 6.81 -28.52
N SER A 88 21.24 6.64 -27.38
CA SER A 88 19.79 6.45 -27.31
C SER A 88 19.14 7.24 -26.17
N ASN A 89 17.98 7.83 -26.46
CA ASN A 89 17.24 8.65 -25.49
C ASN A 89 16.43 7.81 -24.49
N ILE A 90 16.07 6.58 -24.85
CA ILE A 90 15.30 5.65 -24.01
C ILE A 90 15.94 4.26 -24.03
N ILE A 91 16.31 3.75 -22.86
CA ILE A 91 16.84 2.38 -22.70
C ILE A 91 15.94 1.56 -21.77
N LEU A 92 15.85 0.26 -22.00
CA LEU A 92 15.16 -0.71 -21.15
C LEU A 92 16.18 -1.67 -20.53
N LEU A 93 16.22 -1.77 -19.21
CA LEU A 93 17.07 -2.75 -18.55
C LEU A 93 16.44 -4.15 -18.60
N GLU A 94 17.29 -5.16 -18.39
CA GLU A 94 16.87 -6.55 -18.28
C GLU A 94 15.83 -6.81 -17.19
N ASN A 95 15.15 -7.94 -17.31
CA ASN A 95 14.03 -8.31 -16.47
C ASN A 95 14.46 -8.42 -14.99
N LEU A 96 13.94 -7.53 -14.15
CA LEU A 96 14.29 -7.52 -12.73
C LEU A 96 13.84 -8.79 -11.98
N PHE A 97 12.89 -9.56 -12.51
CA PHE A 97 12.47 -10.84 -11.94
C PHE A 97 13.62 -11.87 -11.86
N GLN A 98 14.64 -11.73 -12.71
CA GLN A 98 15.78 -12.66 -12.77
C GLN A 98 16.80 -12.44 -11.64
N PHE A 99 16.67 -11.35 -10.87
CA PHE A 99 17.59 -10.99 -9.80
C PHE A 99 17.01 -11.36 -8.45
N LYS A 100 17.69 -12.26 -7.72
CA LYS A 100 17.29 -12.64 -6.35
C LYS A 100 17.41 -11.46 -5.38
N GLU A 101 18.24 -10.49 -5.74
CA GLU A 101 18.48 -9.25 -5.03
C GLU A 101 17.26 -8.31 -5.01
N GLU A 102 16.37 -8.43 -6.01
CA GLU A 102 15.17 -7.59 -6.15
C GLU A 102 14.17 -7.83 -5.00
N PRO A 103 13.65 -9.06 -4.77
CA PRO A 103 12.76 -9.33 -3.64
C PRO A 103 13.49 -9.24 -2.28
N ALA A 104 14.82 -9.35 -2.25
CA ALA A 104 15.61 -9.20 -1.03
C ALA A 104 15.83 -7.72 -0.62
N ASN A 105 15.33 -6.75 -1.41
CA ASN A 105 15.56 -5.32 -1.18
C ASN A 105 17.04 -4.97 -1.00
N CYS A 106 17.91 -5.61 -1.78
CA CYS A 106 19.35 -5.57 -1.59
C CYS A 106 19.92 -4.17 -1.83
N LYS A 107 20.64 -3.63 -0.84
CA LYS A 107 21.28 -2.30 -0.88
C LYS A 107 22.31 -2.19 -2.02
N GLY A 108 23.12 -3.23 -2.22
CA GLY A 108 24.15 -3.26 -3.27
C GLY A 108 23.54 -3.22 -4.67
N PHE A 109 22.48 -3.99 -4.89
CA PHE A 109 21.75 -4.02 -6.14
C PHE A 109 21.02 -2.69 -6.42
N ALA A 110 20.38 -2.10 -5.42
CA ALA A 110 19.76 -0.78 -5.55
C ALA A 110 20.77 0.32 -5.92
N ARG A 111 21.99 0.28 -5.37
CA ARG A 111 23.08 1.20 -5.73
C ARG A 111 23.57 0.99 -7.16
N LEU A 112 23.62 -0.27 -7.61
CA LEU A 112 23.94 -0.60 -9.01
C LEU A 112 22.88 -0.03 -9.95
N LEU A 113 21.59 -0.25 -9.65
CA LEU A 113 20.46 0.26 -10.43
C LEU A 113 20.46 1.80 -10.51
N SER A 114 20.74 2.49 -9.41
CA SER A 114 20.75 3.96 -9.36
C SER A 114 21.99 4.59 -10.01
N SER A 115 22.94 3.81 -10.52
CA SER A 115 24.20 4.34 -11.05
C SER A 115 23.97 5.26 -12.25
N GLY A 116 24.35 6.54 -12.09
CA GLY A 116 24.10 7.60 -13.06
C GLY A 116 22.60 7.88 -13.27
N VAL A 117 21.79 7.74 -12.22
CA VAL A 117 20.37 8.11 -12.19
C VAL A 117 20.18 9.25 -11.21
N ASP A 118 19.78 10.41 -11.72
CA ASP A 118 19.47 11.58 -10.87
C ASP A 118 18.08 11.46 -10.25
N ILE A 119 17.08 11.17 -11.07
CA ILE A 119 15.66 11.13 -10.68
C ILE A 119 15.13 9.70 -10.85
N PHE A 120 14.59 9.15 -9.77
CA PHE A 120 13.79 7.93 -9.77
C PHE A 120 12.30 8.28 -9.84
N VAL A 121 11.59 7.63 -10.76
CA VAL A 121 10.14 7.75 -10.92
C VAL A 121 9.54 6.37 -10.71
N ASN A 122 8.75 6.21 -9.66
CA ASN A 122 7.99 5.00 -9.45
C ASN A 122 6.60 5.16 -10.08
N ASP A 123 6.37 4.43 -11.15
CA ASP A 123 5.09 4.34 -11.86
C ASP A 123 4.50 2.92 -11.82
N ALA A 124 5.04 2.06 -10.95
CA ALA A 124 4.59 0.69 -10.74
C ALA A 124 3.77 0.59 -9.45
N PHE A 125 2.62 1.28 -9.42
CA PHE A 125 1.79 1.36 -8.21
C PHE A 125 1.42 -0.02 -7.64
N SER A 126 1.16 -0.99 -8.51
CA SER A 126 0.82 -2.38 -8.17
C SER A 126 1.86 -3.08 -7.27
N GLN A 127 3.13 -2.66 -7.32
CA GLN A 127 4.22 -3.22 -6.53
C GLN A 127 4.48 -2.44 -5.23
N SER A 128 3.72 -1.38 -4.97
CA SER A 128 3.97 -0.49 -3.82
C SER A 128 3.69 -1.13 -2.46
N HIS A 129 2.99 -2.25 -2.43
CA HIS A 129 2.75 -3.04 -1.21
C HIS A 129 3.95 -3.94 -0.85
N ARG A 130 4.94 -4.08 -1.74
CA ARG A 130 6.12 -4.93 -1.56
C ARG A 130 7.35 -4.10 -1.24
N VAL A 131 8.26 -4.69 -0.48
CA VAL A 131 9.58 -4.12 -0.20
C VAL A 131 10.57 -4.68 -1.22
N LEU A 132 10.78 -3.96 -2.32
CA LEU A 132 11.68 -4.39 -3.41
C LEU A 132 12.84 -3.43 -3.58
N ALA A 133 13.95 -3.91 -4.12
CA ALA A 133 15.10 -3.05 -4.38
C ALA A 133 14.75 -1.93 -5.38
N SER A 134 13.98 -2.24 -6.42
CA SER A 134 13.58 -1.30 -7.47
C SER A 134 12.40 -0.39 -7.12
N THR A 135 11.78 -0.53 -5.95
CA THR A 135 10.66 0.33 -5.50
C THR A 135 10.96 1.05 -4.20
N VAL A 136 11.79 0.45 -3.33
CA VAL A 136 12.11 0.96 -2.00
C VAL A 136 13.58 1.32 -1.86
N ALA A 137 14.52 0.36 -1.96
CA ALA A 137 15.93 0.67 -1.69
C ALA A 137 16.55 1.65 -2.71
N ILE A 138 16.11 1.65 -3.97
CA ILE A 138 16.61 2.55 -5.01
C ILE A 138 16.37 4.03 -4.66
N SER A 139 15.26 4.34 -3.99
CA SER A 139 14.91 5.72 -3.60
C SER A 139 15.98 6.39 -2.74
N ARG A 140 16.79 5.58 -2.04
CA ARG A 140 17.86 6.03 -1.14
C ARG A 140 19.11 6.52 -1.87
N PHE A 141 19.23 6.25 -3.16
CA PHE A 141 20.43 6.50 -3.95
C PHE A 141 20.20 7.48 -5.11
N CYS A 142 18.98 7.96 -5.29
CA CYS A 142 18.64 8.96 -6.29
C CYS A 142 18.46 10.32 -5.61
N TYR A 143 18.80 11.40 -6.30
CA TYR A 143 18.64 12.77 -5.80
C TYR A 143 17.17 13.11 -5.53
N ALA A 144 16.27 12.64 -6.40
CA ALA A 144 14.83 12.77 -6.21
C ALA A 144 14.12 11.45 -6.52
N SER A 145 13.09 11.14 -5.72
CA SER A 145 12.18 10.01 -5.93
C SER A 145 10.76 10.55 -6.01
N ILE A 146 10.07 10.31 -7.13
CA ILE A 146 8.72 10.84 -7.39
C ILE A 146 7.77 9.78 -7.93
N ALA A 147 6.47 10.04 -7.83
CA ALA A 147 5.44 9.26 -8.49
C ALA A 147 5.35 9.62 -9.98
N GLY A 148 5.06 8.64 -10.83
CA GLY A 148 4.60 8.91 -12.20
C GLY A 148 3.10 9.19 -12.27
N PHE A 149 2.58 9.49 -13.46
CA PHE A 149 1.18 9.86 -13.65
C PHE A 149 0.22 8.70 -13.36
N HIS A 150 0.56 7.48 -13.78
CA HIS A 150 -0.26 6.31 -13.47
C HIS A 150 -0.34 6.08 -11.96
N PHE A 151 0.81 6.20 -11.29
CA PHE A 151 0.90 6.07 -9.84
C PHE A 151 0.04 7.11 -9.12
N GLU A 152 0.12 8.37 -9.53
CA GLU A 152 -0.69 9.46 -8.97
C GLU A 152 -2.20 9.19 -9.15
N ALA A 153 -2.60 8.79 -10.35
CA ALA A 153 -3.99 8.49 -10.68
C ALA A 153 -4.56 7.38 -9.78
N VAL A 154 -3.82 6.27 -9.65
CA VAL A 154 -4.24 5.14 -8.79
C VAL A 154 -4.25 5.53 -7.31
N LEU A 155 -3.28 6.32 -6.85
CA LEU A 155 -3.26 6.84 -5.48
C LEU A 155 -4.49 7.72 -5.19
N SER A 156 -4.91 8.56 -6.15
CA SER A 156 -6.12 9.37 -6.04
C SER A 156 -7.37 8.50 -5.91
N GLN A 157 -7.46 7.43 -6.71
CA GLN A 157 -8.55 6.46 -6.63
C GLN A 157 -8.58 5.72 -5.30
N LEU A 158 -7.43 5.29 -4.77
CA LEU A 158 -7.35 4.67 -3.45
C LEU A 158 -7.83 5.59 -2.33
N LYS A 159 -7.39 6.85 -2.34
CA LYS A 159 -7.88 7.85 -1.37
C LYS A 159 -9.40 7.99 -1.47
N ASN A 160 -9.94 7.92 -2.68
CA ASN A 160 -11.36 8.00 -2.91
C ASN A 160 -12.15 6.82 -2.30
N ILE A 161 -11.58 5.62 -2.18
CA ILE A 161 -12.26 4.48 -1.52
C ILE A 161 -12.69 4.84 -0.08
N THR A 162 -11.85 5.56 0.65
CA THR A 162 -12.16 5.96 2.05
C THR A 162 -13.12 7.15 2.17
N LYS A 163 -13.42 7.85 1.07
CA LYS A 163 -14.32 9.01 1.08
C LYS A 163 -15.78 8.58 1.06
N THR A 164 -16.56 9.07 2.02
CA THR A 164 -17.97 8.75 2.24
C THR A 164 -18.95 9.82 1.74
N SER A 165 -18.50 10.73 0.86
CA SER A 165 -19.29 11.87 0.37
C SER A 165 -20.50 11.50 -0.49
N GLN A 166 -20.54 10.29 -1.05
CA GLN A 166 -21.61 9.81 -1.91
C GLN A 166 -22.29 8.61 -1.25
N LYS A 167 -23.56 8.76 -0.87
CA LYS A 167 -24.36 7.72 -0.19
C LYS A 167 -25.69 7.49 -0.91
N PRO A 168 -26.22 6.25 -0.95
CA PRO A 168 -25.68 5.04 -0.31
C PRO A 168 -24.38 4.54 -0.95
N TYR A 169 -23.42 4.17 -0.10
CA TYR A 169 -22.14 3.58 -0.50
C TYR A 169 -22.13 2.08 -0.20
N VAL A 170 -22.11 1.25 -1.24
CA VAL A 170 -22.06 -0.21 -1.11
C VAL A 170 -20.73 -0.77 -1.59
N ALA A 171 -20.20 -1.78 -0.89
CA ALA A 171 -19.08 -2.56 -1.40
C ALA A 171 -19.51 -3.98 -1.80
N ILE A 172 -19.18 -4.39 -3.03
CA ILE A 172 -19.32 -5.75 -3.55
C ILE A 172 -17.97 -6.44 -3.40
N ILE A 173 -17.93 -7.52 -2.62
CA ILE A 173 -16.70 -8.20 -2.20
C ILE A 173 -16.73 -9.63 -2.73
N GLY A 174 -15.79 -9.91 -3.64
CA GLY A 174 -15.60 -11.17 -4.33
C GLY A 174 -14.33 -11.93 -3.97
N GLY A 175 -14.17 -13.10 -4.60
CA GLY A 175 -13.03 -14.01 -4.40
C GLY A 175 -13.15 -14.83 -3.11
N GLY A 176 -12.03 -15.31 -2.56
CA GLY A 176 -11.96 -16.12 -1.32
C GLY A 176 -11.13 -15.50 -0.20
N ASN A 177 -10.63 -16.32 0.72
CA ASN A 177 -9.71 -15.98 1.81
C ASN A 177 -10.26 -14.89 2.75
N LEU A 178 -11.34 -15.18 3.49
CA LEU A 178 -11.94 -14.23 4.42
C LEU A 178 -10.96 -13.85 5.53
N VAL A 179 -10.24 -14.82 6.08
CA VAL A 179 -9.36 -14.60 7.25
C VAL A 179 -8.28 -13.57 6.92
N GLU A 180 -7.65 -13.70 5.76
CA GLU A 180 -6.61 -12.76 5.31
C GLU A 180 -7.15 -11.33 5.10
N LYS A 181 -8.43 -11.21 4.73
CA LYS A 181 -9.11 -9.95 4.40
C LYS A 181 -9.85 -9.32 5.57
N ALA A 182 -10.02 -10.02 6.69
CA ALA A 182 -10.89 -9.60 7.80
C ALA A 182 -10.59 -8.18 8.30
N ALA A 183 -9.31 -7.83 8.49
CA ALA A 183 -8.91 -6.50 8.93
C ALA A 183 -9.32 -5.38 7.94
N ALA A 184 -9.20 -5.62 6.63
CA ALA A 184 -9.67 -4.69 5.60
C ALA A 184 -11.20 -4.57 5.58
N LEU A 185 -11.90 -5.70 5.75
CA LEU A 185 -13.36 -5.72 5.80
C LEU A 185 -13.90 -4.95 7.00
N ARG A 186 -13.25 -4.99 8.16
CA ARG A 186 -13.63 -4.18 9.32
C ARG A 186 -13.59 -2.67 9.01
N LEU A 187 -12.62 -2.20 8.22
CA LEU A 187 -12.61 -0.82 7.73
C LEU A 187 -13.81 -0.55 6.81
N LEU A 188 -14.09 -1.44 5.85
CA LEU A 188 -15.26 -1.29 4.96
C LEU A 188 -16.59 -1.25 5.74
N VAL A 189 -16.73 -2.08 6.78
CA VAL A 189 -17.88 -2.08 7.71
C VAL A 189 -18.04 -0.73 8.43
N SER A 190 -16.97 0.06 8.57
CA SER A 190 -17.07 1.41 9.16
C SER A 190 -17.52 2.47 8.15
N ILE A 191 -17.18 2.33 6.86
CA ILE A 191 -17.42 3.38 5.85
C ILE A 191 -18.60 3.12 4.90
N CYS A 192 -18.90 1.87 4.57
CA CYS A 192 -19.96 1.50 3.61
C CYS A 192 -21.31 1.35 4.31
N ASP A 193 -22.39 1.79 3.67
CA ASP A 193 -23.77 1.64 4.14
C ASP A 193 -24.32 0.21 3.92
N GLY A 194 -23.67 -0.59 3.07
CA GLY A 194 -23.98 -2.00 2.87
C GLY A 194 -22.81 -2.78 2.28
N LEU A 195 -22.75 -4.08 2.59
CA LEU A 195 -21.77 -5.01 2.03
C LEU A 195 -22.49 -6.15 1.31
N VAL A 196 -22.07 -6.44 0.08
CA VAL A 196 -22.53 -7.57 -0.72
C VAL A 196 -21.36 -8.55 -0.83
N PHE A 197 -21.54 -9.79 -0.38
CA PHE A 197 -20.54 -10.83 -0.51
C PHE A 197 -20.91 -11.77 -1.65
N VAL A 198 -19.97 -12.00 -2.57
CA VAL A 198 -20.11 -12.85 -3.77
C VAL A 198 -18.84 -13.69 -3.93
N GLY A 199 -18.85 -14.72 -4.76
CA GLY A 199 -17.72 -15.68 -4.84
C GLY A 199 -17.49 -16.42 -3.51
N ASN A 200 -16.37 -17.12 -3.40
CA ASN A 200 -16.11 -18.06 -2.29
C ASN A 200 -16.12 -17.45 -0.88
N ILE A 201 -15.91 -16.14 -0.75
CA ILE A 201 -16.00 -15.42 0.51
C ILE A 201 -17.44 -15.35 1.04
N ALA A 202 -18.44 -15.43 0.15
CA ALA A 202 -19.86 -15.46 0.52
C ALA A 202 -20.20 -16.68 1.38
N PHE A 203 -19.62 -17.86 1.07
CA PHE A 203 -19.85 -19.07 1.85
C PHE A 203 -19.47 -18.93 3.32
N GLN A 204 -18.46 -18.11 3.63
CA GLN A 204 -18.03 -17.88 5.01
C GLN A 204 -19.08 -17.08 5.79
N ILE A 205 -19.65 -16.06 5.15
CA ILE A 205 -20.70 -15.22 5.73
C ILE A 205 -22.00 -16.00 5.86
N MET A 206 -22.37 -16.78 4.83
CA MET A 206 -23.55 -17.63 4.83
C MET A 206 -23.48 -18.71 5.91
N HIS A 207 -22.34 -19.38 6.07
CA HIS A 207 -22.12 -20.36 7.14
C HIS A 207 -22.28 -19.71 8.51
N ALA A 208 -21.71 -18.51 8.72
CA ALA A 208 -21.88 -17.75 9.96
C ALA A 208 -23.31 -17.26 10.21
N LEU A 209 -24.14 -17.13 9.17
CA LEU A 209 -25.57 -16.85 9.28
C LEU A 209 -26.42 -18.12 9.55
N GLY A 210 -25.79 -19.29 9.60
CA GLY A 210 -26.45 -20.57 9.90
C GLY A 210 -26.99 -21.32 8.68
N LEU A 211 -26.57 -20.96 7.46
CA LEU A 211 -27.00 -21.70 6.26
C LEU A 211 -26.30 -23.07 6.18
N PRO A 212 -27.01 -24.13 5.76
CA PRO A 212 -26.45 -25.47 5.63
C PRO A 212 -25.56 -25.55 4.38
N LEU A 213 -24.24 -25.34 4.57
CA LEU A 213 -23.26 -25.38 3.49
C LEU A 213 -22.31 -26.57 3.62
N PRO A 214 -21.87 -27.18 2.51
CA PRO A 214 -20.80 -28.16 2.52
C PRO A 214 -19.52 -27.58 3.15
N MET A 215 -18.98 -28.25 4.17
CA MET A 215 -17.79 -27.76 4.91
C MET A 215 -16.56 -27.53 4.02
N LYS A 216 -16.46 -28.23 2.87
CA LYS A 216 -15.39 -28.01 1.87
C LYS A 216 -15.37 -26.59 1.28
N LEU A 217 -16.48 -25.86 1.36
CA LEU A 217 -16.60 -24.48 0.89
C LEU A 217 -16.25 -23.45 1.99
N VAL A 218 -16.11 -23.89 3.24
CA VAL A 218 -15.86 -23.04 4.40
C VAL A 218 -14.37 -23.09 4.76
N GLU A 219 -13.74 -21.93 4.79
CA GLU A 219 -12.35 -21.74 5.18
C GLU A 219 -12.18 -21.97 6.68
N HIS A 220 -11.12 -22.68 7.06
CA HIS A 220 -10.79 -22.92 8.45
C HIS A 220 -10.52 -21.60 9.20
N GLY A 221 -11.22 -21.38 10.33
CA GLY A 221 -11.09 -20.17 11.14
C GLY A 221 -11.89 -18.95 10.64
N ALA A 222 -12.57 -19.05 9.49
CA ALA A 222 -13.31 -17.92 8.93
C ALA A 222 -14.61 -17.58 9.68
N THR A 223 -15.18 -18.53 10.42
CA THR A 223 -16.51 -18.37 11.07
C THR A 223 -16.51 -17.26 12.12
N GLU A 224 -15.49 -17.18 12.97
CA GLU A 224 -15.39 -16.14 14.00
C GLU A 224 -15.25 -14.74 13.41
N GLU A 225 -14.43 -14.62 12.36
CA GLU A 225 -14.27 -13.36 11.62
C GLU A 225 -15.56 -12.95 10.91
N ALA A 226 -16.24 -13.89 10.27
CA ALA A 226 -17.54 -13.66 9.63
C ALA A 226 -18.59 -13.16 10.63
N LEU A 227 -18.73 -13.82 11.79
CA LEU A 227 -19.64 -13.42 12.85
C LEU A 227 -19.34 -12.00 13.35
N THR A 228 -18.06 -11.67 13.54
CA THR A 228 -17.62 -10.34 13.95
C THR A 228 -18.05 -9.26 12.95
N LEU A 229 -17.89 -9.53 11.64
CA LEU A 229 -18.31 -8.63 10.57
C LEU A 229 -19.84 -8.46 10.54
N ILE A 230 -20.58 -9.57 10.61
CA ILE A 230 -22.06 -9.57 10.60
C ILE A 230 -22.60 -8.77 11.78
N ASN A 231 -22.10 -9.02 12.99
CA ASN A 231 -22.54 -8.33 14.20
C ASN A 231 -22.23 -6.83 14.13
N SER A 232 -21.05 -6.47 13.61
CA SER A 232 -20.66 -5.07 13.40
C SER A 232 -21.58 -4.35 12.41
N MET A 233 -22.00 -5.00 11.32
CA MET A 233 -22.95 -4.44 10.36
C MET A 233 -24.37 -4.32 10.94
N LYS A 234 -24.85 -5.36 11.63
CA LYS A 234 -26.17 -5.38 12.30
C LYS A 234 -26.28 -4.28 13.36
N SER A 235 -25.25 -4.09 14.18
CA SER A 235 -25.21 -3.03 15.21
C SER A 235 -25.32 -1.62 14.64
N ARG A 236 -25.05 -1.44 13.34
CA ARG A 236 -25.13 -0.17 12.61
C ARG A 236 -26.36 -0.06 11.71
N SER A 237 -27.27 -1.03 11.76
CA SER A 237 -28.44 -1.14 10.87
C SER A 237 -28.06 -1.10 9.38
N ARG A 238 -26.90 -1.68 9.03
CA ARG A 238 -26.38 -1.74 7.66
C ARG A 238 -26.65 -3.10 7.02
N ALA A 239 -26.90 -3.10 5.71
CA ALA A 239 -27.24 -4.32 4.99
C ALA A 239 -26.03 -5.23 4.79
N VAL A 240 -26.21 -6.53 5.03
CA VAL A 240 -25.30 -7.59 4.60
C VAL A 240 -26.07 -8.46 3.62
N ILE A 241 -25.64 -8.47 2.36
CA ILE A 241 -26.26 -9.27 1.29
C ILE A 241 -25.34 -10.43 0.94
N VAL A 242 -25.93 -11.61 0.83
CA VAL A 242 -25.31 -12.85 0.37
C VAL A 242 -26.22 -13.47 -0.70
N PRO A 243 -25.69 -14.32 -1.60
CA PRO A 243 -26.51 -14.94 -2.64
C PRO A 243 -27.55 -15.88 -2.04
N LYS A 244 -28.74 -15.91 -2.65
CA LYS A 244 -29.87 -16.79 -2.31
C LYS A 244 -29.95 -18.01 -3.21
N ASP A 245 -29.31 -17.97 -4.36
CA ASP A 245 -29.29 -19.03 -5.35
C ASP A 245 -27.99 -19.01 -6.15
N PHE A 246 -27.67 -20.17 -6.73
CA PHE A 246 -26.43 -20.40 -7.47
C PHE A 246 -26.72 -21.16 -8.76
N LEU A 247 -25.98 -20.81 -9.82
CA LEU A 247 -25.82 -21.70 -10.95
C LEU A 247 -24.74 -22.73 -10.61
N CYS A 248 -25.10 -24.00 -10.60
CA CYS A 248 -24.21 -25.09 -10.24
C CYS A 248 -23.91 -26.01 -11.43
N LEU A 249 -22.66 -26.47 -11.49
CA LEU A 249 -22.17 -27.49 -12.40
C LEU A 249 -22.24 -28.86 -11.75
N ASN A 250 -22.60 -29.89 -12.50
CA ASN A 250 -22.51 -31.26 -12.01
C ASN A 250 -21.07 -31.79 -12.10
N ASN A 251 -20.54 -32.32 -11.00
CA ASN A 251 -19.16 -32.80 -10.94
C ASN A 251 -18.90 -34.03 -11.82
N LEU A 252 -19.91 -34.85 -12.08
CA LEU A 252 -19.82 -36.06 -12.90
C LEU A 252 -20.16 -35.78 -14.37
N ASN A 253 -20.92 -34.72 -14.65
CA ASN A 253 -21.26 -34.28 -16.00
C ASN A 253 -21.13 -32.75 -16.13
N PRO A 254 -19.94 -32.24 -16.47
CA PRO A 254 -19.67 -30.80 -16.61
C PRO A 254 -20.49 -30.07 -17.69
N GLU A 255 -21.28 -30.76 -18.51
CA GLU A 255 -22.22 -30.12 -19.44
C GLU A 255 -23.57 -29.80 -18.79
N LYS A 256 -23.87 -30.40 -17.62
CA LYS A 256 -25.13 -30.20 -16.92
C LYS A 256 -25.01 -29.03 -15.93
N LEU A 257 -25.84 -28.01 -16.17
CA LEU A 257 -26.03 -26.85 -15.31
C LEU A 257 -27.43 -26.83 -14.72
N GLU A 258 -27.55 -26.47 -13.45
CA GLU A 258 -28.84 -26.40 -12.75
C GLU A 258 -28.78 -25.31 -11.65
N ILE A 259 -29.91 -24.68 -11.37
CA ILE A 259 -30.01 -23.62 -10.36
C ILE A 259 -30.37 -24.26 -9.02
N PHE A 260 -29.62 -23.95 -7.98
CA PHE A 260 -29.88 -24.39 -6.62
C PHE A 260 -30.08 -23.20 -5.70
N SER A 261 -31.09 -23.30 -4.82
CA SER A 261 -31.23 -22.38 -3.70
C SER A 261 -30.07 -22.56 -2.70
N ALA A 262 -29.72 -21.48 -2.02
CA ALA A 262 -28.61 -21.42 -1.07
C ALA A 262 -28.79 -22.33 0.16
N ASP A 263 -30.03 -22.69 0.49
CA ASP A 263 -30.39 -23.62 1.56
C ASP A 263 -30.37 -25.10 1.12
N CYS A 264 -30.21 -25.36 -0.18
CA CYS A 264 -30.32 -26.69 -0.78
C CYS A 264 -29.13 -27.03 -1.71
N LEU A 265 -27.89 -26.74 -1.30
CA LEU A 265 -26.72 -27.16 -2.06
C LEU A 265 -26.46 -28.67 -1.91
N VAL A 266 -26.73 -29.42 -2.98
CA VAL A 266 -26.61 -30.89 -3.01
C VAL A 266 -25.18 -31.33 -3.29
N ASP A 267 -24.74 -32.42 -2.66
CA ASP A 267 -23.46 -33.05 -2.95
C ASP A 267 -23.35 -33.49 -4.41
N GLY A 268 -22.14 -33.39 -4.97
CA GLY A 268 -21.89 -33.64 -6.39
C GLY A 268 -22.21 -32.46 -7.32
N TRP A 269 -22.69 -31.34 -6.78
CA TRP A 269 -22.85 -30.07 -7.50
C TRP A 269 -21.89 -29.01 -6.96
N GLN A 270 -21.37 -28.18 -7.86
CA GLN A 270 -20.44 -27.10 -7.53
C GLN A 270 -20.96 -25.76 -8.05
N PRO A 271 -21.14 -24.75 -7.17
CA PRO A 271 -21.46 -23.39 -7.60
C PRO A 271 -20.39 -22.84 -8.55
N VAL A 272 -20.80 -22.26 -9.67
CA VAL A 272 -19.91 -21.64 -10.66
C VAL A 272 -20.24 -20.17 -10.91
N ASP A 273 -21.49 -19.75 -10.67
CA ASP A 273 -21.93 -18.36 -10.78
C ASP A 273 -23.13 -18.07 -9.85
N LEU A 274 -23.54 -16.82 -9.75
CA LEU A 274 -24.79 -16.41 -9.11
C LEU A 274 -25.99 -17.04 -9.84
N GLY A 275 -27.08 -17.29 -9.09
CA GLY A 275 -28.39 -17.56 -9.69
C GLY A 275 -29.15 -16.26 -10.02
N PRO A 276 -30.26 -16.38 -10.76
CA PRO A 276 -31.06 -15.23 -11.20
C PRO A 276 -31.67 -14.41 -10.05
N GLU A 277 -32.10 -15.04 -8.95
CA GLU A 277 -32.70 -14.31 -7.81
C GLU A 277 -31.65 -13.41 -7.14
N SER A 278 -30.46 -13.95 -6.92
CA SER A 278 -29.33 -13.22 -6.35
C SER A 278 -28.90 -12.07 -7.25
N LEU A 279 -28.86 -12.28 -8.58
CA LEU A 279 -28.54 -11.22 -9.52
C LEU A 279 -29.56 -10.08 -9.44
N GLU A 280 -30.86 -10.39 -9.42
CA GLU A 280 -31.92 -9.39 -9.38
C GLU A 280 -31.87 -8.56 -8.08
N GLU A 281 -31.68 -9.20 -6.94
CA GLU A 281 -31.55 -8.52 -5.65
C GLU A 281 -30.33 -7.59 -5.63
N ILE A 282 -29.17 -8.07 -6.08
CA ILE A 282 -27.95 -7.25 -6.12
C ILE A 282 -28.14 -6.10 -7.11
N ALA A 283 -28.67 -6.33 -8.32
CA ALA A 283 -28.93 -5.30 -9.31
C ALA A 283 -29.88 -4.21 -8.77
N SER A 284 -30.93 -4.62 -8.07
CA SER A 284 -31.89 -3.72 -7.40
C SER A 284 -31.21 -2.85 -6.34
N LEU A 285 -30.32 -3.41 -5.51
CA LEU A 285 -29.54 -2.63 -4.56
C LEU A 285 -28.61 -1.63 -5.26
N VAL A 286 -27.83 -2.10 -6.24
CA VAL A 286 -26.87 -1.31 -7.02
C VAL A 286 -27.55 -0.09 -7.65
N SER A 287 -28.77 -0.24 -8.18
CA SER A 287 -29.56 0.84 -8.79
C SER A 287 -29.86 2.02 -7.86
N LYS A 288 -29.86 1.79 -6.54
CA LYS A 288 -30.17 2.79 -5.51
C LYS A 288 -28.92 3.46 -4.95
N CYS A 289 -27.74 2.97 -5.31
CA CYS A 289 -26.47 3.44 -4.79
C CYS A 289 -26.01 4.73 -5.49
N LYS A 290 -25.23 5.55 -4.78
CA LYS A 290 -24.49 6.67 -5.36
C LYS A 290 -23.02 6.35 -5.54
N LYS A 291 -22.50 5.39 -4.77
CA LYS A 291 -21.13 4.92 -4.87
C LYS A 291 -21.06 3.41 -4.68
N ILE A 292 -20.24 2.76 -5.51
CA ILE A 292 -19.95 1.33 -5.42
C ILE A 292 -18.45 1.09 -5.47
N LEU A 293 -18.00 0.21 -4.57
CA LEU A 293 -16.67 -0.38 -4.60
C LEU A 293 -16.81 -1.86 -4.90
N TRP A 294 -16.34 -2.32 -6.05
CA TRP A 294 -16.32 -3.75 -6.39
C TRP A 294 -14.90 -4.27 -6.30
N ILE A 295 -14.64 -5.21 -5.38
CA ILE A 295 -13.34 -5.87 -5.23
C ILE A 295 -13.43 -7.37 -5.53
N GLY A 296 -12.77 -7.83 -6.58
CA GLY A 296 -12.60 -9.26 -6.88
C GLY A 296 -13.75 -9.93 -7.66
N PRO A 297 -13.59 -11.22 -8.00
CA PRO A 297 -14.52 -11.93 -8.88
C PRO A 297 -15.84 -12.29 -8.18
N VAL A 298 -16.95 -12.20 -8.92
CA VAL A 298 -18.29 -12.67 -8.48
C VAL A 298 -18.42 -14.18 -8.56
N ARG A 299 -17.75 -14.81 -9.53
CA ARG A 299 -17.86 -16.24 -9.83
C ARG A 299 -17.24 -17.10 -8.74
N PHE A 300 -17.76 -18.32 -8.59
CA PHE A 300 -17.35 -19.31 -7.59
C PHE A 300 -16.39 -20.37 -8.13
N GLY A 301 -16.31 -20.50 -9.46
CA GLY A 301 -15.43 -21.43 -10.16
C GLY A 301 -15.32 -21.13 -11.65
N LEU A 302 -14.51 -21.92 -12.34
CA LEU A 302 -14.44 -21.89 -13.81
C LEU A 302 -15.73 -22.46 -14.40
N SER A 303 -16.20 -21.88 -15.50
CA SER A 303 -17.28 -22.48 -16.30
C SER A 303 -16.89 -22.49 -17.75
N HIS A 304 -17.55 -23.33 -18.54
CA HIS A 304 -17.35 -23.42 -19.98
C HIS A 304 -17.90 -22.21 -20.77
N SER A 305 -18.61 -21.27 -20.12
CA SER A 305 -19.21 -20.10 -20.77
C SER A 305 -18.79 -18.77 -20.12
N ASP A 306 -18.33 -17.83 -20.95
CA ASP A 306 -18.06 -16.44 -20.55
C ASP A 306 -19.35 -15.61 -20.34
N ALA A 307 -20.51 -16.14 -20.77
CA ALA A 307 -21.81 -15.49 -20.69
C ALA A 307 -22.60 -15.90 -19.42
N GLY A 308 -22.05 -15.58 -18.24
CA GLY A 308 -22.67 -15.86 -16.93
C GLY A 308 -23.45 -14.69 -16.31
N GLU A 309 -24.12 -14.93 -15.19
CA GLU A 309 -24.82 -13.91 -14.40
C GLU A 309 -23.85 -12.85 -13.85
N ALA A 310 -22.59 -13.20 -13.59
CA ALA A 310 -21.55 -12.23 -13.25
C ALA A 310 -21.36 -11.15 -14.34
N SER A 311 -21.35 -11.55 -15.62
CA SER A 311 -21.22 -10.63 -16.77
C SER A 311 -22.46 -9.73 -16.90
N ARG A 312 -23.65 -10.26 -16.57
CA ARG A 312 -24.88 -9.45 -16.52
C ARG A 312 -24.86 -8.43 -15.40
N LEU A 313 -24.36 -8.80 -14.21
CA LEU A 313 -24.14 -7.84 -13.12
C LEU A 313 -23.18 -6.74 -13.56
N GLY A 314 -22.10 -7.10 -14.27
CA GLY A 314 -21.17 -6.15 -14.88
C GLY A 314 -21.87 -5.15 -15.79
N ALA A 315 -22.70 -5.64 -16.73
CA ALA A 315 -23.48 -4.80 -17.65
C ALA A 315 -24.49 -3.89 -16.91
N VAL A 316 -25.09 -4.36 -15.81
CA VAL A 316 -25.98 -3.52 -14.98
C VAL A 316 -25.21 -2.36 -14.36
N VAL A 317 -24.04 -2.62 -13.79
CA VAL A 317 -23.19 -1.58 -13.19
C VAL A 317 -22.75 -0.55 -14.24
N ASP A 318 -22.35 -1.00 -15.43
CA ASP A 318 -21.95 -0.12 -16.54
C ASP A 318 -23.07 0.80 -17.02
N ARG A 319 -24.26 0.23 -17.20
CA ARG A 319 -25.45 0.99 -17.58
C ARG A 319 -25.82 2.04 -16.53
N LEU A 320 -25.81 1.67 -15.24
CA LEU A 320 -26.17 2.57 -14.14
C LEU A 320 -25.18 3.71 -13.96
N ARG A 321 -23.88 3.46 -14.16
CA ARG A 321 -22.84 4.51 -14.21
C ARG A 321 -23.19 5.57 -15.26
N SER A 322 -23.50 5.12 -16.47
CA SER A 322 -23.79 6.00 -17.61
C SER A 322 -25.10 6.79 -17.45
N GLN A 323 -26.09 6.23 -16.77
CA GLN A 323 -27.43 6.84 -16.64
C GLN A 323 -27.62 7.68 -15.38
N ASN A 324 -27.05 7.26 -14.24
CA ASN A 324 -27.42 7.78 -12.91
C ASN A 324 -26.25 8.44 -12.16
N ASN A 325 -25.14 8.72 -12.84
CA ASN A 325 -23.92 9.27 -12.25
C ASN A 325 -23.43 8.44 -11.03
N LEU A 326 -23.54 7.11 -11.15
CA LEU A 326 -23.07 6.17 -10.14
C LEU A 326 -21.53 6.18 -10.13
N GLU A 327 -20.94 6.55 -9.00
CA GLU A 327 -19.50 6.49 -8.81
C GLU A 327 -19.05 5.03 -8.59
N THR A 328 -18.36 4.46 -9.57
CA THR A 328 -17.91 3.06 -9.51
C THR A 328 -16.39 2.97 -9.46
N ILE A 329 -15.87 2.31 -8.42
CA ILE A 329 -14.46 1.92 -8.27
C ILE A 329 -14.36 0.41 -8.43
N LEU A 330 -13.61 -0.05 -9.42
CA LEU A 330 -13.38 -1.47 -9.70
C LEU A 330 -11.97 -1.87 -9.28
N VAL A 331 -11.86 -2.98 -8.55
CA VAL A 331 -10.60 -3.46 -7.99
C VAL A 331 -10.41 -4.95 -8.30
N GLY A 332 -9.26 -5.28 -8.89
CA GLY A 332 -8.94 -6.63 -9.32
C GLY A 332 -9.25 -6.84 -10.80
N LYS A 333 -8.30 -7.45 -11.54
CA LYS A 333 -8.41 -7.73 -12.98
C LYS A 333 -9.76 -8.33 -13.39
N VAL A 334 -10.22 -9.38 -12.69
CA VAL A 334 -11.48 -10.06 -13.04
C VAL A 334 -12.70 -9.17 -12.85
N ALA A 335 -12.76 -8.38 -11.77
CA ALA A 335 -13.86 -7.42 -11.58
C ALA A 335 -13.90 -6.39 -12.70
N CYS A 336 -12.72 -5.92 -13.12
CA CYS A 336 -12.57 -4.95 -14.19
C CYS A 336 -13.04 -5.54 -15.52
N THR A 337 -12.52 -6.70 -15.95
CA THR A 337 -12.93 -7.32 -17.22
C THR A 337 -14.42 -7.68 -17.24
N THR A 338 -15.00 -8.08 -16.10
CA THR A 338 -16.43 -8.43 -15.98
C THR A 338 -17.35 -7.24 -16.26
N VAL A 339 -16.99 -6.05 -15.78
CA VAL A 339 -17.83 -4.84 -15.90
C VAL A 339 -17.59 -4.11 -17.22
N LEU A 340 -16.33 -4.03 -17.64
CA LEU A 340 -15.87 -3.13 -18.70
C LEU A 340 -16.03 -3.72 -20.09
N GLY A 341 -16.07 -5.05 -20.20
CA GLY A 341 -15.73 -5.71 -21.45
C GLY A 341 -14.42 -5.13 -21.99
N SER A 342 -14.45 -4.57 -23.20
CA SER A 342 -13.29 -3.96 -23.85
C SER A 342 -13.23 -2.42 -23.80
N ASN A 343 -14.08 -1.71 -23.04
CA ASN A 343 -14.10 -0.23 -23.02
C ASN A 343 -13.75 0.32 -21.63
N LEU A 344 -12.72 1.17 -21.55
CA LEU A 344 -12.13 1.62 -20.28
C LEU A 344 -12.31 3.13 -20.06
N ASN A 345 -13.43 3.53 -19.44
CA ASN A 345 -13.63 4.86 -18.85
C ASN A 345 -13.92 4.76 -17.34
N TYR A 346 -13.19 3.90 -16.63
CA TYR A 346 -13.47 3.55 -15.24
C TYR A 346 -12.31 3.85 -14.29
N SER A 347 -12.64 4.06 -13.02
CA SER A 347 -11.66 4.05 -11.94
C SER A 347 -11.30 2.60 -11.62
N VAL A 348 -10.19 2.15 -12.18
CA VAL A 348 -9.75 0.74 -12.16
C VAL A 348 -8.43 0.62 -11.41
N ILE A 349 -8.41 -0.27 -10.43
CA ILE A 349 -7.20 -0.70 -9.74
C ILE A 349 -7.03 -2.20 -9.97
N GLU A 350 -6.22 -2.59 -10.95
CA GLU A 350 -6.13 -4.00 -11.36
C GLU A 350 -5.54 -4.91 -10.27
N ASN A 351 -4.62 -4.41 -9.45
CA ASN A 351 -3.98 -5.17 -8.38
C ASN A 351 -4.75 -5.01 -7.06
N ALA A 352 -5.59 -6.00 -6.75
CA ALA A 352 -6.38 -6.01 -5.53
C ALA A 352 -5.52 -6.11 -4.25
N SER A 353 -4.33 -6.72 -4.30
CA SER A 353 -3.47 -6.88 -3.12
C SER A 353 -3.05 -5.54 -2.53
N VAL A 354 -2.75 -4.54 -3.37
CA VAL A 354 -2.42 -3.19 -2.87
C VAL A 354 -3.62 -2.55 -2.16
N VAL A 355 -4.82 -2.73 -2.71
CA VAL A 355 -6.05 -2.20 -2.09
C VAL A 355 -6.33 -2.89 -0.76
N TRP A 356 -6.13 -4.21 -0.68
CA TRP A 356 -6.30 -4.94 0.57
C TRP A 356 -5.31 -4.47 1.65
N GLU A 357 -4.03 -4.29 1.31
CA GLU A 357 -3.04 -3.77 2.27
C GLU A 357 -3.36 -2.33 2.71
N PHE A 358 -3.80 -1.49 1.79
CA PHE A 358 -4.26 -0.14 2.10
C PHE A 358 -5.48 -0.15 3.05
N LEU A 359 -6.49 -0.99 2.76
CA LEU A 359 -7.68 -1.11 3.61
C LEU A 359 -7.40 -1.74 4.98
N LYS A 360 -6.32 -2.51 5.13
CA LYS A 360 -5.81 -2.97 6.43
C LYS A 360 -5.21 -1.82 7.27
N GLY A 361 -5.11 -0.61 6.72
CA GLY A 361 -4.45 0.54 7.35
C GLY A 361 -2.93 0.45 7.35
N ARG A 362 -2.34 -0.43 6.52
CA ARG A 362 -0.89 -0.58 6.42
C ARG A 362 -0.32 0.47 5.50
N SER A 363 0.87 0.95 5.85
CA SER A 363 1.65 1.81 4.96
C SER A 363 2.13 1.02 3.75
N LEU A 364 2.03 1.58 2.54
CA LEU A 364 2.56 0.98 1.32
C LEU A 364 4.05 1.35 1.16
N PRO A 365 5.00 0.41 1.30
CA PRO A 365 6.43 0.73 1.30
C PRO A 365 6.90 1.52 0.07
N GLY A 366 6.44 1.14 -1.12
CA GLY A 366 6.80 1.83 -2.37
C GLY A 366 6.18 3.21 -2.54
N LEU A 367 5.10 3.53 -1.80
CA LEU A 367 4.56 4.89 -1.69
C LEU A 367 5.36 5.71 -0.68
N MET A 368 5.65 5.12 0.49
CA MET A 368 6.50 5.77 1.50
C MET A 368 7.86 6.13 0.92
N ALA A 369 8.40 5.29 0.02
CA ALA A 369 9.66 5.54 -0.65
C ALA A 369 9.71 6.80 -1.51
N LEU A 370 8.55 7.35 -1.90
CA LEU A 370 8.44 8.58 -2.70
C LEU A 370 8.12 9.80 -1.85
N ASP A 371 7.80 9.60 -0.57
CA ASP A 371 7.66 10.73 0.33
C ASP A 371 9.03 11.39 0.47
N ARG A 372 9.12 12.71 0.28
CA ARG A 372 10.37 13.48 0.48
C ARG A 372 10.90 13.38 1.91
N SER A 373 10.11 12.79 2.80
CA SER A 373 10.47 12.44 4.17
C SER A 373 11.33 11.15 4.25
N TYR A 374 11.40 10.35 3.18
CA TYR A 374 12.16 9.11 3.04
C TYR A 374 13.54 9.35 2.41
N PRO A 375 14.60 8.63 2.82
CA PRO A 375 15.81 9.14 3.49
C PRO A 375 16.30 10.55 3.16
N PHE A 376 16.70 11.25 4.23
CA PHE A 376 17.63 12.38 4.17
C PHE A 376 19.06 11.88 4.35
N ASP A 377 19.92 12.11 3.34
CA ASP A 377 21.36 12.10 3.54
C ASP A 377 21.75 13.40 4.27
N ILE A 378 22.06 13.27 5.56
CA ILE A 378 22.44 14.42 6.40
C ILE A 378 23.95 14.37 6.53
N LYS A 379 24.61 15.44 6.09
CA LYS A 379 26.06 15.62 6.30
C LYS A 379 26.31 15.98 7.76
N TRP A 380 26.36 14.97 8.63
CA TRP A 380 26.45 15.15 10.08
C TRP A 380 27.70 15.93 10.52
N ASP A 381 28.80 15.83 9.79
CA ASP A 381 30.03 16.63 10.02
C ASP A 381 29.81 18.14 9.83
N GLY A 382 28.78 18.54 9.06
CA GLY A 382 28.38 19.94 8.92
C GLY A 382 27.33 20.37 9.93
N VAL A 383 26.77 19.43 10.70
CA VAL A 383 25.69 19.66 11.67
C VAL A 383 26.25 19.74 13.09
N TYR A 384 27.15 18.81 13.44
CA TYR A 384 27.79 18.73 14.75
C TYR A 384 29.30 18.83 14.62
N ASP A 385 29.96 19.40 15.62
CA ASP A 385 31.43 19.45 15.68
C ASP A 385 32.04 18.04 15.73
N ASP A 386 31.32 17.10 16.35
CA ASP A 386 31.69 15.70 16.45
C ASP A 386 30.42 14.84 16.34
N PRO A 387 30.11 14.32 15.15
CA PRO A 387 28.89 13.56 14.92
C PRO A 387 28.96 12.12 15.46
N THR A 388 30.10 11.68 15.98
CA THR A 388 30.25 10.32 16.54
C THR A 388 29.72 10.22 17.98
N ARG A 389 29.45 11.36 18.62
CA ARG A 389 28.90 11.42 19.99
C ARG A 389 27.54 10.72 20.08
N PRO A 390 27.17 10.19 21.26
CA PRO A 390 25.85 9.63 21.45
C PRO A 390 24.75 10.67 21.22
N LEU A 391 23.63 10.21 20.66
CA LEU A 391 22.54 11.03 20.18
C LEU A 391 21.32 10.95 21.09
N VAL A 392 20.77 12.13 21.39
CA VAL A 392 19.46 12.32 21.99
C VAL A 392 18.52 12.88 20.94
N VAL A 393 17.37 12.24 20.75
CA VAL A 393 16.34 12.68 19.80
C VAL A 393 15.10 13.12 20.56
N ASP A 394 14.55 14.28 20.21
CA ASP A 394 13.29 14.79 20.76
C ASP A 394 12.24 14.87 19.64
N VAL A 395 11.23 14.01 19.72
CA VAL A 395 10.16 13.86 18.74
C VAL A 395 8.99 14.76 19.13
N GLY A 396 8.62 15.66 18.23
CA GLY A 396 7.65 16.72 18.52
C GLY A 396 8.26 17.86 19.32
N SER A 397 9.53 18.19 19.04
CA SER A 397 10.34 19.11 19.85
C SER A 397 9.78 20.54 20.01
N GLY A 398 8.78 20.94 19.22
CA GLY A 398 8.14 22.25 19.34
C GLY A 398 9.12 23.40 19.20
N ASN A 399 9.17 24.28 20.21
CA ASN A 399 10.13 25.40 20.27
C ASN A 399 11.53 24.98 20.80
N GLY A 400 11.80 23.68 20.91
CA GLY A 400 13.10 23.12 21.28
C GLY A 400 13.52 23.34 22.74
N LEU A 401 12.61 23.75 23.63
CA LEU A 401 12.94 24.14 25.02
C LEU A 401 13.69 23.03 25.77
N PHE A 402 13.23 21.79 25.63
CA PHE A 402 13.87 20.62 26.23
C PHE A 402 15.29 20.42 25.69
N LEU A 403 15.43 20.35 24.37
CA LEU A 403 16.73 20.16 23.70
C LEU A 403 17.73 21.27 24.04
N PHE A 404 17.32 22.54 23.97
CA PHE A 404 18.20 23.66 24.31
C PHE A 404 18.68 23.58 25.76
N GLY A 405 17.78 23.21 26.69
CA GLY A 405 18.13 23.01 28.10
C GLY A 405 19.15 21.90 28.29
N MET A 406 18.97 20.77 27.61
CA MET A 406 19.86 19.62 27.73
C MET A 406 21.21 19.83 27.05
N ALA A 407 21.22 20.37 25.83
CA ALA A 407 22.42 20.67 25.06
C ALA A 407 23.31 21.72 25.73
N LYS A 408 22.74 22.60 26.57
CA LYS A 408 23.52 23.52 27.38
C LYS A 408 24.24 22.82 28.55
N LYS A 409 23.61 21.82 29.17
CA LYS A 409 24.13 21.11 30.34
C LYS A 409 25.07 19.95 30.02
N THR A 410 24.90 19.34 28.85
CA THR A 410 25.56 18.08 28.47
C THR A 410 26.21 18.31 27.11
N LYS A 411 27.55 18.31 27.06
CA LYS A 411 28.32 18.70 25.85
C LYS A 411 28.91 17.50 25.10
N ASP A 412 29.00 16.38 25.79
CA ASP A 412 29.39 15.05 25.34
C ASP A 412 28.29 14.34 24.54
N LEU A 413 27.08 14.91 24.47
CA LEU A 413 25.96 14.40 23.68
C LEU A 413 25.56 15.36 22.56
N ASN A 414 25.06 14.80 21.46
CA ASN A 414 24.39 15.53 20.40
C ASN A 414 22.86 15.45 20.55
N PHE A 415 22.18 16.49 20.10
CA PHE A 415 20.77 16.73 20.37
C PHE A 415 20.02 17.05 19.07
N LEU A 416 19.07 16.20 18.68
CA LEU A 416 18.31 16.33 17.45
C LEU A 416 16.81 16.50 17.72
N GLY A 417 16.25 17.62 17.29
CA GLY A 417 14.81 17.88 17.32
C GLY A 417 14.12 17.51 16.02
N LEU A 418 13.10 16.65 16.10
CA LEU A 418 12.23 16.32 14.97
C LEU A 418 10.88 16.99 15.18
N GLU A 419 10.46 17.83 14.24
CA GLU A 419 9.22 18.61 14.35
C GLU A 419 8.53 18.75 13.00
N ILE A 420 7.21 18.56 12.94
CA ILE A 420 6.46 18.64 11.69
C ILE A 420 6.19 20.10 11.27
N ASN A 421 6.08 20.99 12.26
CA ASN A 421 5.83 22.41 12.05
C ASN A 421 7.12 23.16 11.65
N GLY A 422 7.26 23.39 10.35
CA GLY A 422 8.43 24.09 9.79
C GLY A 422 8.68 25.49 10.35
N LYS A 423 7.64 26.22 10.80
CA LYS A 423 7.84 27.55 11.42
C LYS A 423 8.59 27.44 12.75
N LEU A 424 8.33 26.39 13.53
CA LEU A 424 9.01 26.15 14.80
C LEU A 424 10.45 25.71 14.57
N VAL A 425 10.67 24.79 13.62
CA VAL A 425 12.02 24.35 13.23
C VAL A 425 12.89 25.53 12.80
N ASN A 426 12.39 26.43 11.95
CA ASN A 426 13.15 27.60 11.51
C ASN A 426 13.58 28.48 12.69
N ARG A 427 12.67 28.74 13.65
CA ARG A 427 13.01 29.49 14.88
C ARG A 427 14.07 28.78 15.72
N CYS A 428 13.98 27.46 15.84
CA CYS A 428 14.97 26.66 16.56
C CYS A 428 16.34 26.73 15.87
N LEU A 429 16.39 26.61 14.54
CA LEU A 429 17.64 26.73 13.77
C LEU A 429 18.24 28.14 13.88
N GLU A 430 17.43 29.20 13.79
CA GLU A 430 17.90 30.58 14.04
C GLU A 430 18.49 30.72 15.45
N ARG A 431 17.86 30.11 16.46
CA ARG A 431 18.36 30.13 17.84
C ARG A 431 19.64 29.32 18.02
N VAL A 432 19.79 28.18 17.34
CA VAL A 432 21.06 27.41 17.31
C VAL A 432 22.19 28.31 16.80
N LEU A 433 21.95 29.03 15.69
CA LEU A 433 22.91 29.97 15.10
C LEU A 433 23.24 31.13 16.05
N GLN A 434 22.22 31.77 16.63
CA GLN A 434 22.41 32.91 17.56
C GLN A 434 23.15 32.53 18.84
N THR A 435 22.92 31.31 19.36
CA THR A 435 23.55 30.84 20.59
C THR A 435 24.91 30.19 20.35
N GLY A 436 25.32 30.00 19.09
CA GLY A 436 26.54 29.27 18.73
C GLY A 436 26.52 27.81 19.20
N MET A 437 25.33 27.20 19.33
CA MET A 437 25.20 25.82 19.78
C MET A 437 25.74 24.87 18.71
N LYS A 438 26.66 23.99 19.11
CA LYS A 438 27.37 23.06 18.20
C LYS A 438 26.97 21.59 18.34
N ASN A 439 26.21 21.28 19.38
CA ASN A 439 25.75 19.93 19.68
C ASN A 439 24.22 19.81 19.61
N GLY A 440 23.56 20.71 18.88
CA GLY A 440 22.09 20.76 18.76
C GLY A 440 21.63 21.12 17.36
N TYR A 441 20.66 20.38 16.82
CA TYR A 441 20.10 20.60 15.48
C TYR A 441 18.61 20.26 15.43
N PHE A 442 17.91 20.80 14.42
CA PHE A 442 16.47 20.61 14.25
C PHE A 442 16.12 20.30 12.80
N ILE A 443 15.23 19.34 12.58
CA ILE A 443 14.79 18.90 11.27
C ILE A 443 13.28 18.98 11.18
N ARG A 444 12.79 19.61 10.10
CA ARG A 444 11.38 19.58 9.74
C ARG A 444 11.05 18.22 9.16
N THR A 445 10.32 17.40 9.91
CA THR A 445 9.97 16.06 9.45
C THR A 445 8.75 15.47 10.17
N ASN A 446 8.12 14.48 9.54
CA ASN A 446 7.20 13.57 10.23
C ASN A 446 8.02 12.44 10.85
N ALA A 447 8.26 12.48 12.16
CA ALA A 447 9.06 11.46 12.84
C ALA A 447 8.52 10.04 12.60
N THR A 448 7.21 9.86 12.50
CA THR A 448 6.57 8.56 12.32
C THR A 448 6.99 7.81 11.06
N SER A 449 7.25 8.54 9.97
CA SER A 449 7.71 7.96 8.69
C SER A 449 9.24 8.01 8.53
N THR A 450 9.91 8.96 9.21
CA THR A 450 11.29 9.33 8.89
C THR A 450 12.31 8.97 9.94
N PHE A 451 11.89 8.71 11.18
CA PHE A 451 12.79 8.49 12.32
C PHE A 451 13.83 7.43 11.99
N ARG A 452 13.38 6.24 11.50
CA ARG A 452 14.30 5.16 11.15
C ARG A 452 15.39 5.64 10.20
N SER A 453 14.99 6.37 9.15
CA SER A 453 15.93 6.76 8.11
C SER A 453 16.91 7.84 8.55
N ILE A 454 16.45 8.83 9.30
CA ILE A 454 17.30 9.91 9.82
C ILE A 454 18.29 9.33 10.83
N ILE A 455 17.82 8.50 11.75
CA ILE A 455 18.69 7.96 12.80
C ILE A 455 19.63 6.89 12.27
N SER A 456 19.21 6.06 11.30
CA SER A 456 20.09 5.08 10.66
C SER A 456 21.25 5.70 9.85
N SER A 457 21.20 7.00 9.52
CA SER A 457 22.30 7.69 8.87
C SER A 457 23.26 8.36 9.85
N TYR A 458 22.90 8.46 11.13
CA TYR A 458 23.73 9.09 12.16
C TYR A 458 24.87 8.14 12.58
N PRO A 459 26.13 8.62 12.70
CA PRO A 459 27.27 7.74 12.90
C PRO A 459 27.51 7.32 14.36
N GLY A 460 26.97 8.06 15.35
CA GLY A 460 27.03 7.68 16.76
C GLY A 460 25.83 6.83 17.22
N GLU A 461 25.77 6.49 18.51
CA GLU A 461 24.70 5.66 19.08
C GLU A 461 23.48 6.48 19.52
N LEU A 462 22.27 6.00 19.23
CA LEU A 462 21.04 6.58 19.79
C LEU A 462 20.86 6.14 21.25
N VAL A 463 20.96 7.07 22.20
CA VAL A 463 20.93 6.77 23.65
C VAL A 463 19.67 7.25 24.36
N LEU A 464 18.96 8.23 23.82
CA LEU A 464 17.68 8.68 24.37
C LEU A 464 16.73 9.12 23.26
N VAL A 465 15.48 8.66 23.34
CA VAL A 465 14.37 9.23 22.56
C VAL A 465 13.35 9.82 23.51
N SER A 466 13.14 11.12 23.39
CA SER A 466 12.04 11.83 24.02
C SER A 466 10.89 11.97 23.03
N ILE A 467 9.65 11.77 23.47
CA ILE A 467 8.45 11.95 22.65
C ILE A 467 7.51 12.90 23.37
N GLN A 468 7.25 14.07 22.78
CA GLN A 468 6.26 15.01 23.28
C GLN A 468 4.86 14.54 22.89
N CYS A 469 3.99 14.41 23.89
CA CYS A 469 2.58 14.06 23.74
C CYS A 469 1.72 15.27 24.11
N PRO A 470 1.43 16.18 23.15
CA PRO A 470 0.89 17.50 23.43
C PRO A 470 -0.61 17.53 23.81
N ASN A 471 -1.29 16.41 24.06
CA ASN A 471 -2.66 16.44 24.55
C ASN A 471 -3.09 15.14 25.27
N PRO A 472 -3.36 15.17 26.59
CA PRO A 472 -3.91 14.04 27.34
C PRO A 472 -5.45 14.14 27.45
N ASP A 473 -6.15 14.73 26.47
CA ASP A 473 -7.61 14.68 26.49
C ASP A 473 -8.07 13.29 26.01
N PHE A 474 -7.94 12.33 26.94
CA PHE A 474 -8.32 10.95 26.76
C PHE A 474 -9.82 10.80 26.44
N ASN A 475 -10.64 11.84 26.47
CA ASN A 475 -12.08 11.71 26.25
C ASN A 475 -12.49 11.55 24.77
N LYS A 476 -11.59 11.79 23.80
CA LYS A 476 -11.86 11.62 22.36
C LYS A 476 -10.90 10.61 21.71
N PRO A 477 -11.37 9.42 21.31
CA PRO A 477 -10.52 8.34 20.76
C PRO A 477 -9.71 8.74 19.51
N GLU A 478 -10.22 9.68 18.74
CA GLU A 478 -9.65 10.17 17.48
C GLU A 478 -8.39 11.05 17.62
N HIS A 479 -8.13 11.61 18.82
CA HIS A 479 -6.97 12.48 19.06
C HIS A 479 -5.86 11.82 19.89
N ARG A 480 -6.08 10.61 20.40
CA ARG A 480 -5.17 9.92 21.33
C ARG A 480 -3.86 9.41 20.67
N TRP A 481 -3.71 9.46 19.34
CA TRP A 481 -2.79 8.54 18.63
C TRP A 481 -1.94 9.12 17.49
N GLU A 482 -1.83 10.44 17.33
CA GLU A 482 -1.19 11.00 16.11
C GLU A 482 0.34 10.84 16.04
N MET A 483 1.06 10.77 17.18
CA MET A 483 2.53 10.69 17.18
C MET A 483 3.12 9.31 17.49
N VAL A 484 2.46 8.48 18.30
CA VAL A 484 3.02 7.18 18.75
C VAL A 484 2.44 6.02 17.93
N GLN A 485 2.73 6.01 16.63
CA GLN A 485 2.34 4.89 15.77
C GLN A 485 3.31 3.73 15.89
N ARG A 486 2.83 2.52 15.56
CA ARG A 486 3.62 1.27 15.58
C ARG A 486 4.93 1.38 14.80
N SER A 487 4.93 2.06 13.65
CA SER A 487 6.14 2.24 12.84
C SER A 487 7.23 3.02 13.56
N LEU A 488 6.86 4.06 14.32
CA LEU A 488 7.80 4.84 15.13
C LEU A 488 8.33 4.01 16.30
N ILE A 489 7.45 3.30 16.99
CA ILE A 489 7.78 2.39 18.09
C ILE A 489 8.81 1.36 17.63
N GLU A 490 8.53 0.67 16.53
CA GLU A 490 9.44 -0.35 15.97
C GLU A 490 10.77 0.27 15.51
N ALA A 491 10.73 1.47 14.92
CA ALA A 491 11.95 2.18 14.55
C ALA A 491 12.83 2.56 15.74
N ILE A 492 12.23 3.03 16.84
CA ILE A 492 12.94 3.33 18.08
C ILE A 492 13.49 2.05 18.68
N ALA A 493 12.67 1.00 18.80
CA ALA A 493 13.07 -0.26 19.40
C ALA A 493 14.27 -0.91 18.69
N ASP A 494 14.34 -0.78 17.37
CA ASP A 494 15.43 -1.37 16.58
C ASP A 494 16.73 -0.56 16.60
N LEU A 495 16.65 0.76 16.78
CA LEU A 495 17.81 1.66 16.64
C LEU A 495 18.36 2.17 17.97
N LEU A 496 17.59 2.07 19.04
CA LEU A 496 18.02 2.48 20.38
C LEU A 496 19.12 1.53 20.89
N ALA A 497 20.19 2.10 21.46
CA ALA A 497 21.24 1.32 22.09
C ALA A 497 20.70 0.41 23.21
N LEU A 498 21.43 -0.65 23.55
CA LEU A 498 21.01 -1.66 24.55
C LEU A 498 20.59 -1.06 25.91
N ASP A 499 21.29 0.01 26.34
CA ASP A 499 21.01 0.77 27.57
C ASP A 499 20.34 2.13 27.31
N GLY A 500 19.89 2.36 26.08
CA GLY A 500 19.19 3.56 25.70
C GLY A 500 17.82 3.68 26.39
N LYS A 501 17.33 4.91 26.47
CA LYS A 501 16.11 5.27 27.22
C LYS A 501 15.05 5.89 26.31
N VAL A 502 13.78 5.64 26.63
CA VAL A 502 12.65 6.35 26.02
C VAL A 502 11.94 7.17 27.09
N LEU A 503 11.73 8.46 26.82
CA LEU A 503 11.03 9.40 27.69
C LEU A 503 9.74 9.84 27.01
N MET A 504 8.63 9.78 27.74
CA MET A 504 7.32 10.29 27.28
C MET A 504 7.00 11.58 28.02
N GLN A 505 6.88 12.71 27.30
CA GLN A 505 6.57 14.01 27.90
C GLN A 505 5.06 14.29 27.78
N LEU A 506 4.34 14.31 28.90
CA LEU A 506 2.94 14.70 28.99
C LEU A 506 2.84 16.11 29.58
N LEU A 507 1.96 16.96 29.05
CA LEU A 507 1.78 18.37 29.46
C LEU A 507 1.48 18.60 30.96
N LEU A 508 1.22 17.55 31.75
CA LEU A 508 0.89 17.65 33.17
C LEU A 508 1.81 16.84 34.12
N LEU A 509 2.60 15.88 33.65
CA LEU A 509 3.45 15.04 34.51
C LEU A 509 4.69 14.55 33.73
N ASN A 510 5.90 14.86 34.24
CA ASN A 510 7.15 14.29 33.74
C ASN A 510 7.33 12.88 34.33
N PHE A 511 6.95 11.83 33.61
CA PHE A 511 7.32 10.46 33.98
C PHE A 511 8.70 10.13 33.40
N VAL A 512 9.68 9.90 34.27
CA VAL A 512 10.96 9.30 33.89
C VAL A 512 10.83 7.78 34.06
N CYS A 513 10.80 7.04 32.94
CA CYS A 513 10.87 5.58 33.00
C CYS A 513 12.34 5.18 33.23
N LEU A 514 12.77 5.10 34.49
CA LEU A 514 14.10 4.65 34.88
C LEU A 514 14.12 3.12 34.99
N LYS A 515 14.83 2.47 34.06
CA LYS A 515 15.14 1.05 34.07
C LYS A 515 16.21 0.80 35.14
N HIS A 516 15.83 0.28 36.31
CA HIS A 516 16.67 -0.60 37.13
C HIS A 516 15.81 -1.81 37.53
N SER A 517 16.36 -3.00 37.28
CA SER A 517 15.84 -4.32 37.66
C SER A 517 14.78 -4.97 36.75
N TRP A 518 15.10 -5.25 35.48
CA TRP A 518 14.65 -6.49 34.81
C TRP A 518 15.72 -6.90 33.78
N ILE A 519 16.59 -7.84 34.18
CA ILE A 519 17.44 -8.58 33.25
C ILE A 519 16.60 -9.73 32.71
N ILE A 520 16.40 -9.74 31.39
CA ILE A 520 16.51 -10.87 30.44
C ILE A 520 15.94 -10.34 29.11
N ALA A 521 16.75 -10.35 28.05
CA ALA A 521 16.24 -10.21 26.68
C ALA A 521 15.24 -11.34 26.43
N PRO A 522 13.95 -11.07 26.16
CA PRO A 522 13.47 -10.48 24.91
C PRO A 522 12.40 -9.39 25.13
N SER A 523 12.10 -8.62 24.09
CA SER A 523 10.89 -7.76 23.95
C SER A 523 10.90 -6.34 24.56
N ILE A 524 11.67 -5.42 23.94
CA ILE A 524 11.38 -3.97 23.95
C ILE A 524 9.94 -3.69 23.48
N SER A 525 9.40 -4.52 22.58
CA SER A 525 7.99 -4.54 22.17
C SER A 525 7.00 -4.66 23.33
N LEU A 526 7.34 -5.39 24.40
CA LEU A 526 6.43 -5.61 25.53
C LEU A 526 6.38 -4.40 26.47
N CYS A 527 7.50 -3.70 26.67
CA CYS A 527 7.55 -2.45 27.44
C CYS A 527 6.83 -1.30 26.73
N LEU A 528 6.97 -1.20 25.40
CA LEU A 528 6.19 -0.23 24.61
C LEU A 528 4.72 -0.63 24.53
N ASN A 529 4.40 -1.93 24.47
CA ASN A 529 3.03 -2.43 24.61
C ASN A 529 2.46 -2.23 26.02
N GLN A 530 3.27 -2.25 27.09
CA GLN A 530 2.84 -1.97 28.46
C GLN A 530 2.69 -0.48 28.73
N ALA A 531 3.56 0.38 28.17
CA ALA A 531 3.32 1.82 28.14
C ALA A 531 2.04 2.13 27.33
N TYR A 532 1.85 1.48 26.18
CA TYR A 532 0.62 1.52 25.41
C TYR A 532 -0.60 1.01 26.20
N TYR A 533 -0.45 -0.06 27.00
CA TYR A 533 -1.51 -0.64 27.83
C TYR A 533 -1.83 0.22 29.08
N LEU A 534 -0.84 0.85 29.70
CA LEU A 534 -0.98 1.78 30.82
C LEU A 534 -1.54 3.14 30.39
N ILE A 535 -1.34 3.53 29.13
CA ILE A 535 -1.97 4.70 28.50
C ILE A 535 -3.40 4.37 28.01
N GLN A 536 -3.73 3.08 27.83
CA GLN A 536 -5.08 2.61 27.46
C GLN A 536 -6.06 2.48 28.64
N LYS A 537 -5.58 2.28 29.87
CA LYS A 537 -6.38 2.40 31.10
C LYS A 537 -6.45 3.85 31.54
#